data_AF-A0A1K2H762-F1
#
_entry.id   AF-A0A1K2H762-F1
#
_cell.length_a   1.000
_cell.length_b   1.000
_cell.length_c   1.000
_cell.angle_alpha   90.00
_cell.angle_beta   90.00
_cell.angle_gamma   90.00
#
_symmetry.space_group_name_H-M   'P 1'
#
loop_
_entity.id
_entity.type
_entity.pdbx_description
1 polymer ?
#
loop_
_entity_poly.entity_id
_entity_poly.type
_entity_poly.pdbx_seq_one_letter_code
_entity_poly.pdbx_strand_id
1 'polypeptide(L)'
;KDSQAFFDLIESLNTEILPETFVKKYQFLLRKKASIKLALELGYSNGCLEGMNNKIKAIKRVAYGFRTFRNFKKRILLMNKTVTN
;
A
#
# COMPACT_ATOMS: atom_id res chain seq x y z
N LYS A 1 1.80 -7.29 18.63
CA LYS A 1 0.84 -7.11 17.52
C LYS A 1 -0.56 -7.23 18.09
N ASP A 2 -0.98 -6.22 18.84
CA ASP A 2 -2.31 -6.22 19.46
C ASP A 2 -3.13 -5.12 18.82
N SER A 3 -3.98 -5.50 17.86
CA SER A 3 -4.88 -4.56 17.22
C SER A 3 -5.94 -4.04 18.18
N GLN A 4 -6.30 -4.81 19.19
CA GLN A 4 -7.36 -4.44 20.14
C GLN A 4 -6.88 -3.29 21.01
N ALA A 5 -5.73 -3.46 21.68
CA ALA A 5 -5.11 -2.40 22.48
C ALA A 5 -4.88 -1.10 21.69
N PHE A 6 -4.53 -1.22 20.39
CA PHE A 6 -4.39 -0.05 19.52
C PHE A 6 -5.72 0.70 19.32
N PHE A 7 -6.81 -0.01 19.00
CA PHE A 7 -8.10 0.65 18.77
C PHE A 7 -8.73 1.16 20.06
N ASP A 8 -8.54 0.48 21.19
CA ASP A 8 -9.03 0.94 22.50
C ASP A 8 -8.40 2.29 22.87
N LEU A 9 -7.09 2.45 22.63
CA LEU A 9 -6.40 3.73 22.83
C LEU A 9 -6.93 4.82 21.89
N ILE A 10 -7.12 4.50 20.62
CA ILE A 10 -7.63 5.46 19.63
C ILE A 10 -9.04 5.94 20.01
N GLU A 11 -9.92 5.01 20.39
CA GLU A 11 -11.31 5.32 20.75
C GLU A 11 -11.42 6.06 22.09
N SER A 12 -10.39 6.00 22.95
CA SER A 12 -10.34 6.80 24.19
C SER A 12 -10.01 8.28 24.00
N LEU A 13 -9.65 8.71 22.78
CA LEU A 13 -9.27 10.10 22.51
C LEU A 13 -10.48 11.03 22.54
N ASN A 14 -10.39 12.15 23.26
CA ASN A 14 -11.43 13.18 23.21
C ASN A 14 -11.31 14.02 21.94
N THR A 15 -12.21 13.77 20.98
CA THR A 15 -12.22 14.46 19.68
C THR A 15 -12.61 15.94 19.73
N GLU A 16 -13.22 16.41 20.82
CA GLU A 16 -13.65 17.80 20.96
C GLU A 16 -12.47 18.77 21.16
N ILE A 17 -11.36 18.25 21.68
CA ILE A 17 -10.13 19.03 21.96
C ILE A 17 -9.16 18.97 20.76
N LEU A 18 -9.39 18.06 19.82
CA LEU A 18 -8.45 17.80 18.73
C LEU A 18 -8.64 18.79 17.57
N PRO A 19 -7.56 19.17 16.87
CA PRO A 19 -7.66 19.97 15.66
C PRO A 19 -8.57 19.31 14.61
N GLU A 20 -9.36 20.10 13.88
CA GLU A 20 -10.30 19.59 12.88
C GLU A 20 -9.61 18.71 11.82
N THR A 21 -8.39 19.07 11.41
CA THR A 21 -7.58 18.29 10.48
C THR A 21 -7.26 16.89 11.03
N PHE A 22 -7.05 16.78 12.34
CA PHE A 22 -6.82 15.51 13.01
C PHE A 22 -8.11 14.70 13.14
N VAL A 23 -9.23 15.34 13.49
CA VAL A 23 -10.55 14.67 13.56
C VAL A 23 -10.90 14.00 12.23
N LYS A 24 -10.60 14.65 11.09
CA LYS A 24 -10.79 14.04 9.75
C LYS A 24 -9.92 12.79 9.55
N LYS A 25 -8.67 12.80 10.01
CA LYS A 25 -7.77 11.63 9.94
C LYS A 25 -8.23 10.53 10.88
N TYR A 26 -8.70 10.87 12.08
CA TYR A 26 -9.29 9.95 13.04
C TYR A 26 -10.51 9.22 12.46
N GLN A 27 -11.47 9.95 11.90
CA GLN A 27 -12.65 9.36 11.24
C GLN A 27 -12.25 8.45 10.07
N PHE A 28 -11.26 8.86 9.27
CA PHE A 28 -10.73 8.03 8.19
C PHE A 28 -10.13 6.72 8.73
N LEU A 29 -9.35 6.80 9.82
CA LEU A 29 -8.70 5.66 10.45
C LEU A 29 -9.75 4.68 10.99
N LEU A 30 -10.77 5.16 11.70
CA LEU A 30 -11.87 4.32 12.19
C LEU A 30 -12.61 3.62 11.04
N ARG A 31 -12.87 4.32 9.92
CA ARG A 31 -13.46 3.72 8.71
C ARG A 31 -12.59 2.61 8.12
N LYS A 32 -11.28 2.61 8.38
CA LYS A 32 -10.31 1.60 7.90
C LYS A 32 -9.93 0.56 8.98
N LYS A 33 -10.66 0.51 10.11
CA LYS A 33 -10.40 -0.39 11.25
C LYS A 33 -10.12 -1.84 10.85
N ALA A 34 -10.98 -2.44 10.02
CA ALA A 34 -10.82 -3.83 9.58
C ALA A 34 -9.51 -4.07 8.81
N SER A 35 -9.16 -3.18 7.88
CA SER A 35 -7.91 -3.30 7.10
C SER A 35 -6.67 -3.11 7.96
N ILE A 36 -6.71 -2.18 8.91
CA ILE A 36 -5.61 -1.92 9.85
C ILE A 36 -5.45 -3.10 10.81
N LYS A 37 -6.55 -3.68 11.31
CA LYS A 37 -6.52 -4.90 12.13
C LYS A 37 -5.81 -6.04 11.41
N LEU A 38 -6.22 -6.33 10.16
CA LEU A 38 -5.54 -7.34 9.32
C LEU A 38 -4.05 -7.02 9.15
N ALA A 39 -3.68 -5.76 8.91
CA ALA A 39 -2.28 -5.38 8.72
C ALA A 39 -1.44 -5.56 10.00
N LEU A 40 -2.03 -5.39 11.19
CA LEU A 40 -1.34 -5.58 12.47
C LEU A 40 -1.20 -7.07 12.82
N GLU A 41 -2.21 -7.88 12.53
CA GLU A 41 -2.23 -9.31 12.85
C GLU A 41 -1.41 -10.13 11.85
N LEU A 42 -1.56 -9.86 10.55
CA LEU A 42 -0.88 -10.61 9.50
C LEU A 42 0.63 -10.31 9.47
N GLY A 43 1.42 -11.31 9.07
CA GLY A 43 2.84 -11.15 8.76
C GLY A 43 3.12 -10.57 7.37
N TYR A 44 2.07 -10.26 6.62
CA TYR A 44 2.19 -9.79 5.24
C TYR A 44 2.81 -8.39 5.19
N SER A 45 3.86 -8.23 4.38
CA SER A 45 4.44 -6.93 4.10
C SER A 45 4.20 -6.54 2.63
N ASN A 46 3.83 -5.29 2.40
CA ASN A 46 3.72 -4.73 1.04
C ASN A 46 5.07 -4.60 0.33
N GLY A 47 6.19 -4.95 0.97
CA GLY A 47 7.53 -4.74 0.45
C GLY A 47 7.78 -5.42 -0.90
N CYS A 48 7.25 -6.64 -1.11
CA CYS A 48 7.37 -7.32 -2.40
C CYS A 48 6.60 -6.57 -3.51
N LEU A 49 5.38 -6.12 -3.21
CA LEU A 49 4.55 -5.35 -4.16
C LEU A 49 5.20 -3.99 -4.48
N GLU A 50 5.70 -3.29 -3.46
CA GLU A 50 6.41 -2.02 -3.64
C GLU A 50 7.69 -2.20 -4.44
N GLY A 51 8.46 -3.26 -4.18
CA GLY A 51 9.63 -3.64 -4.96
C GLY A 51 9.29 -3.87 -6.44
N MET A 52 8.20 -4.58 -6.72
CA MET A 52 7.71 -4.80 -8.09
C MET A 52 7.29 -3.49 -8.75
N ASN A 53 6.54 -2.64 -8.05
CA ASN A 53 6.12 -1.33 -8.54
C ASN A 53 7.31 -0.42 -8.86
N ASN A 54 8.35 -0.44 -8.02
CA ASN A 54 9.57 0.34 -8.25
C ASN A 54 10.35 -0.17 -9.45
N LYS A 55 10.46 -1.49 -9.64
CA LYS A 55 11.03 -2.09 -10.87
C LYS A 55 10.25 -1.65 -12.11
N ILE A 56 8.92 -1.75 -12.10
CA ILE A 56 8.06 -1.31 -13.22
C ILE A 56 8.27 0.18 -13.52
N LYS A 57 8.31 1.03 -12.50
CA LYS A 57 8.59 2.47 -12.66
C LYS A 57 9.97 2.73 -13.25
N ALA A 58 10.99 1.97 -12.86
CA ALA A 58 12.33 2.07 -13.45
C ALA A 58 12.33 1.67 -14.93
N ILE A 59 11.68 0.55 -15.27
CA ILE A 59 11.51 0.10 -16.67
C ILE A 59 10.77 1.16 -17.48
N LYS A 60 9.71 1.76 -16.94
CA LYS A 60 8.96 2.84 -17.60
C LYS A 60 9.84 4.05 -17.92
N ARG A 61 10.73 4.45 -16.99
CA ARG A 61 11.64 5.60 -17.19
C ARG A 61 12.65 5.38 -18.32
N VAL A 62 13.10 4.14 -18.52
CA VAL A 62 14.06 3.78 -19.61
C VAL A 62 13.38 3.29 -20.89
N ALA A 63 12.05 3.20 -20.91
CA ALA A 63 11.25 2.67 -22.01
C ALA A 63 10.87 3.76 -23.04
N TYR A 64 11.81 4.63 -23.40
CA TYR A 64 11.59 5.55 -24.50
C TYR A 64 11.39 4.75 -25.81
N GLY A 65 10.30 5.01 -26.54
CA GLY A 65 9.99 4.32 -27.79
C GLY A 65 8.98 3.14 -27.71
N PHE A 66 8.46 2.78 -26.54
CA PHE A 66 7.35 1.81 -26.46
C PHE A 66 6.03 2.48 -26.87
N ARG A 67 5.65 2.30 -28.15
CA ARG A 67 4.39 2.84 -28.70
C ARG A 67 3.13 2.11 -28.25
N THR A 68 3.26 0.93 -27.64
CA THR A 68 2.10 0.13 -27.18
C THR A 68 2.30 -0.41 -25.76
N PHE A 69 1.22 -0.41 -24.97
CA PHE A 69 1.20 -1.05 -23.65
C PHE A 69 1.51 -2.55 -23.73
N ARG A 70 1.11 -3.22 -24.81
CA ARG A 70 1.41 -4.64 -25.03
C ARG A 70 2.92 -4.91 -25.02
N ASN A 71 3.70 -4.07 -25.71
CA ASN A 71 5.16 -4.23 -25.75
C ASN A 71 5.79 -3.88 -24.39
N PHE A 72 5.25 -2.88 -23.68
CA PHE A 72 5.69 -2.54 -22.32
C PHE A 72 5.42 -3.68 -21.33
N LYS A 73 4.22 -4.28 -21.36
CA LYS A 73 3.86 -5.45 -20.55
C LYS A 73 4.79 -6.63 -20.83
N LYS A 74 5.07 -6.94 -22.10
CA LYS A 74 6.05 -7.99 -22.47
C LYS A 74 7.42 -7.73 -21.86
N ARG A 75 7.93 -6.49 -21.92
CA ARG A 75 9.22 -6.13 -21.30
C ARG A 75 9.21 -6.29 -19.78
N ILE A 76 8.13 -5.89 -19.10
CA ILE A 76 7.98 -6.11 -17.64
C ILE A 76 8.05 -7.60 -17.32
N LEU A 77 7.32 -8.43 -18.07
CA LEU A 77 7.28 -9.88 -17.83
C LEU A 77 8.65 -10.53 -18.06
N LEU A 78 9.34 -10.17 -19.15
CA LEU A 78 10.71 -10.64 -19.44
C LEU A 78 11.69 -10.27 -18.32
N MET A 79 11.65 -9.01 -17.86
CA MET A 79 12.57 -8.53 -16.81
C MET A 79 12.28 -9.12 -15.42
N ASN A 80 11.06 -9.59 -15.17
CA ASN A 80 10.70 -10.28 -13.92
C ASN A 80 10.83 -11.81 -14.02
N LYS A 81 11.34 -12.35 -15.13
CA LYS A 81 11.50 -13.80 -15.37
C LYS A 81 10.23 -14.62 -15.11
N THR A 82 9.06 -14.03 -15.30
CA THR A 82 7.76 -14.71 -15.14
C THR A 82 7.31 -15.43 -16.40
N VAL A 83 8.08 -15.31 -17.50
CA VAL A 83 7.88 -16.02 -18.77
C VAL A 83 9.14 -16.83 -19.03
N THR A 84 9.27 -17.96 -18.35
CA THR A 84 10.24 -19.02 -18.63
C THR A 84 9.64 -20.31 -18.06
N ASN A 85 9.06 -21.11 -18.96
CA ASN A 85 9.06 -22.58 -18.86
C ASN A 85 10.27 -23.06 -19.64
#